data_AF-A0A8C5WW84-F1
#
_entry.id   AF-A0A8C5WW84-F1
#
_cell.length_a   1.000
_cell.length_b   1.000
_cell.length_c   1.000
_cell.angle_alpha   90.00
_cell.angle_beta   90.00
_cell.angle_gamma   90.00
#
_symmetry.space_group_name_H-M   'P 1'
#
loop_
_entity.id
_entity.type
_entity.pdbx_description
1 polymer ?
#
loop_
_entity_poly.entity_id
_entity_poly.type
_entity_poly.pdbx_seq_one_letter_code
_entity_poly.pdbx_strand_id
1 'polypeptide(L)'
;MAGAIIENMSTKKLCIVGGILLIFQVVAFLVGGLIAPDPTAAIPYTAAKCIDLQKDHHKTKWFIPWGPDQCNKLRDLDEAVNRQIEANNIVFAIHIPLPKNEMSPWFQFILCILHMDIAFKTNNQISK
;
A
#
# COMPACT_ATOMS: atom_id res chain seq x y z
N MET A 1 -18.31 25.00 48.13
CA MET A 1 -17.69 24.35 46.95
C MET A 1 -18.62 23.24 46.52
N ALA A 2 -19.24 23.35 45.34
CA ALA A 2 -20.08 22.27 44.81
C ALA A 2 -19.14 21.15 44.31
N GLY A 3 -19.28 19.95 44.86
CA GLY A 3 -18.50 18.77 44.45
C GLY A 3 -18.76 18.40 42.98
N ALA A 4 -17.87 17.61 42.40
CA ALA A 4 -17.99 17.17 41.01
C ALA A 4 -19.29 16.35 40.81
N ILE A 5 -19.80 16.32 39.56
CA ILE A 5 -21.06 15.62 39.23
C ILE A 5 -21.06 14.16 39.70
N ILE A 6 -19.89 13.50 39.66
CA ILE A 6 -19.72 12.11 40.10
C ILE A 6 -19.83 11.93 41.62
N GLU A 7 -19.44 12.94 42.40
CA GLU A 7 -19.49 12.91 43.88
C GLU A 7 -20.91 13.14 44.41
N ASN A 8 -21.74 13.86 43.63
CA ASN A 8 -23.13 14.16 43.98
C ASN A 8 -24.15 13.23 43.28
N MET A 9 -23.68 12.20 42.57
CA MET A 9 -24.56 11.28 41.83
C MET A 9 -24.92 10.07 42.69
N SER A 10 -26.23 9.82 42.86
CA SER A 10 -26.72 8.58 43.48
C SER A 10 -26.32 7.35 42.66
N THR A 11 -26.01 6.24 43.32
CA THR A 11 -25.69 4.94 42.71
C THR A 11 -26.71 4.52 41.64
N LYS A 12 -28.00 4.84 41.83
CA LYS A 12 -29.04 4.53 40.84
C LYS A 12 -28.83 5.27 39.52
N LYS A 13 -28.49 6.57 39.57
CA LYS A 13 -28.22 7.38 38.38
C LYS A 13 -26.94 6.90 37.70
N LEU A 14 -25.92 6.54 38.49
CA LEU A 14 -24.67 5.99 37.98
C LEU A 14 -24.88 4.67 37.23
N CYS A 15 -25.67 3.74 37.78
CA CYS A 15 -25.98 2.47 37.10
C CYS A 15 -26.77 2.68 35.80
N ILE A 16 -27.71 3.62 35.77
CA ILE A 16 -28.47 3.94 34.54
C ILE A 16 -27.54 4.48 33.46
N VAL A 17 -26.69 5.46 33.79
CA VAL A 17 -25.72 6.02 32.84
C VAL A 17 -24.73 4.95 32.39
N GLY A 18 -24.24 4.11 33.30
CA GLY A 18 -23.37 2.98 32.98
C GLY A 18 -24.03 1.98 32.02
N GLY A 19 -25.30 1.63 32.24
CA GLY A 19 -26.06 0.76 31.34
C GLY A 19 -26.26 1.37 29.95
N ILE A 20 -26.56 2.67 29.88
CA ILE A 20 -26.67 3.40 28.61
C ILE A 20 -25.32 3.38 27.86
N LEU A 21 -24.22 3.70 28.54
CA LEU A 21 -22.88 3.66 27.95
C LEU A 21 -22.51 2.25 27.48
N LEU A 22 -22.89 1.21 28.23
CA LEU A 22 -22.67 -0.18 27.84
C LEU A 22 -23.42 -0.51 26.56
N ILE A 23 -24.68 -0.10 26.42
CA ILE A 23 -25.46 -0.29 25.19
C ILE A 23 -24.77 0.43 24.01
N PHE A 24 -24.34 1.68 24.18
CA PHE A 24 -23.60 2.41 23.14
C PHE A 24 -22.29 1.71 22.77
N GLN A 25 -21.57 1.16 23.75
CA GLN A 25 -20.34 0.42 23.51
C GLN A 25 -20.60 -0.85 22.69
N VAL A 26 -21.67 -1.60 23.01
CA VAL A 26 -22.08 -2.78 22.23
C VAL A 26 -22.44 -2.38 20.80
N VAL A 27 -23.20 -1.29 20.61
CA VAL A 27 -23.53 -0.78 19.28
C VAL A 27 -22.26 -0.39 18.51
N ALA A 28 -21.29 0.28 19.15
CA ALA A 28 -20.03 0.66 18.51
C ALA A 28 -19.24 -0.56 18.02
N PHE A 29 -19.21 -1.64 18.81
CA PHE A 29 -18.59 -2.91 18.40
C PHE A 29 -19.34 -3.57 17.23
N LEU A 30 -20.67 -3.55 17.24
CA LEU A 30 -21.47 -4.08 16.13
C LEU A 30 -21.25 -3.29 14.84
N VAL A 31 -21.15 -1.97 14.91
CA VAL A 31 -20.83 -1.14 13.74
C VAL A 31 -19.44 -1.46 13.21
N GLY A 32 -18.43 -1.55 14.08
CA GLY A 32 -17.06 -1.87 13.66
C GLY A 32 -16.91 -3.30 13.12
N GLY A 33 -17.65 -4.27 13.65
CA GLY A 33 -17.49 -5.68 13.29
C GLY A 33 -18.40 -6.16 12.15
N LEU A 34 -19.58 -5.56 11.97
CA LEU A 34 -20.57 -6.04 11.00
C LEU A 34 -20.82 -5.08 9.83
N ILE A 35 -20.45 -3.79 9.96
CA ILE A 35 -20.73 -2.78 8.95
C ILE A 35 -19.43 -2.26 8.31
N ALA A 36 -18.42 -1.94 9.13
CA ALA A 36 -17.17 -1.41 8.62
C ALA A 36 -16.37 -2.48 7.86
N PRO A 37 -15.80 -2.17 6.68
CA PRO A 37 -14.84 -3.04 6.02
C PRO A 37 -13.50 -3.04 6.75
N ASP A 38 -12.58 -3.88 6.29
CA ASP A 38 -11.22 -3.92 6.82
C ASP A 38 -10.57 -2.52 6.81
N PRO A 39 -9.88 -2.13 7.89
CA PRO A 39 -9.39 -0.77 8.07
C PRO A 39 -8.30 -0.39 7.05
N THR A 40 -7.58 -1.36 6.52
CA THR A 40 -6.53 -1.16 5.52
C THR A 40 -6.53 -2.30 4.51
N ALA A 41 -6.11 -2.00 3.27
CA ALA A 41 -5.93 -2.99 2.22
C ALA A 41 -4.46 -3.00 1.76
N ALA A 42 -3.83 -4.18 1.83
CA ALA A 42 -2.49 -4.40 1.31
C ALA A 42 -2.56 -5.12 -0.04
N ILE A 43 -2.14 -4.44 -1.11
CA ILE A 43 -2.16 -5.00 -2.46
C ILE A 43 -0.71 -5.18 -2.92
N PRO A 44 -0.25 -6.42 -3.19
CA PRO A 44 1.09 -6.64 -3.71
C PRO A 44 1.16 -6.23 -5.18
N TYR A 45 2.19 -5.45 -5.53
CA TYR A 45 2.51 -5.08 -6.91
C TYR A 45 3.85 -5.69 -7.32
N THR A 46 3.89 -6.31 -8.49
CA THR A 46 5.15 -6.73 -9.11
C THR A 46 5.56 -5.68 -10.15
N ALA A 47 6.76 -5.13 -10.01
CA ALA A 47 7.28 -4.17 -10.96
C ALA A 47 7.51 -4.80 -12.34
N ALA A 48 7.04 -4.14 -13.40
CA ALA A 48 7.42 -4.51 -14.76
C ALA A 48 8.84 -4.01 -15.03
N LYS A 49 9.69 -4.88 -15.60
CA LYS A 49 11.07 -4.56 -15.97
C LYS A 49 11.05 -3.96 -17.38
N CYS A 50 11.02 -2.65 -17.52
CA CYS A 50 10.99 -1.94 -18.80
C CYS A 50 12.41 -1.65 -19.32
N ILE A 51 12.59 -1.69 -20.64
CA ILE A 51 13.87 -1.32 -21.28
C ILE A 51 13.84 0.15 -21.71
N ASP A 52 14.87 0.89 -21.33
CA ASP A 52 15.21 2.18 -21.92
C ASP A 52 16.39 2.05 -22.89
N LEU A 53 16.10 2.08 -24.20
CA LEU A 53 17.13 2.07 -25.25
C LEU A 53 17.51 3.49 -25.70
N GLN A 54 16.90 4.51 -25.11
CA GLN A 54 17.05 5.88 -25.57
C GLN A 54 18.28 6.51 -24.91
N LYS A 55 19.26 6.93 -25.72
CA LYS A 55 20.51 7.56 -25.25
C LYS A 55 20.33 8.96 -24.67
N ASP A 56 19.14 9.52 -24.83
CA ASP A 56 18.85 10.92 -24.55
C ASP A 56 18.14 11.04 -23.19
N HIS A 57 18.92 10.86 -22.12
CA HIS A 57 18.43 10.90 -20.73
C HIS A 57 17.90 12.28 -20.29
N HIS A 58 17.94 13.29 -21.17
CA HIS A 58 17.47 14.65 -20.89
C HIS A 58 15.96 14.83 -21.05
N LYS A 59 15.22 13.86 -21.61
CA LYS A 59 13.76 13.87 -21.67
C LYS A 59 13.18 12.80 -20.76
N THR A 60 12.29 13.19 -19.86
CA THR A 60 11.58 12.25 -18.98
C THR A 60 10.59 11.42 -19.80
N LYS A 61 10.89 10.13 -19.96
CA LYS A 61 9.98 9.16 -20.55
C LYS A 61 9.24 8.42 -19.45
N TRP A 62 7.91 8.40 -19.53
CA TRP A 62 7.07 7.62 -18.63
C TRP A 62 6.93 6.19 -19.15
N PHE A 63 7.48 5.23 -18.41
CA PHE A 63 7.38 3.82 -18.74
C PHE A 63 6.10 3.24 -18.14
N ILE A 64 5.12 2.94 -19.00
CA ILE A 64 3.83 2.42 -18.55
C ILE A 64 3.88 0.89 -18.57
N PRO A 65 3.55 0.21 -17.46
CA PRO A 65 3.68 -1.24 -17.36
C PRO A 65 2.55 -2.01 -18.06
N TRP A 66 1.50 -1.38 -18.59
CA TRP A 66 0.41 -2.05 -19.30
C TRP A 66 -0.40 -1.03 -20.12
N GLY A 67 -1.28 -1.50 -21.00
CA GLY A 67 -2.09 -0.64 -21.88
C GLY A 67 -1.53 -0.52 -23.30
N PRO A 68 -2.10 0.39 -24.12
CA PRO A 68 -1.70 0.56 -25.51
C PRO A 68 -0.24 1.06 -25.64
N ASP A 69 0.17 1.97 -24.75
CA ASP A 69 1.52 2.55 -24.72
C ASP A 69 2.44 1.83 -23.73
N GLN A 70 2.24 0.52 -23.56
CA GLN A 70 3.06 -0.26 -22.64
C GLN A 70 4.54 -0.27 -23.08
N CYS A 71 5.43 -0.24 -22.09
CA CYS A 71 6.86 -0.35 -22.33
C CYS A 71 7.24 -1.72 -22.93
N ASN A 72 8.42 -1.78 -23.55
CA ASN A 72 9.04 -3.06 -23.90
C ASN A 72 9.55 -3.72 -22.61
N LYS A 73 9.00 -4.88 -22.28
CA LYS A 73 9.24 -5.56 -20.99
C LYS A 73 10.24 -6.70 -21.14
N LEU A 74 11.04 -6.91 -20.10
CA LEU A 74 11.75 -8.15 -19.88
C LEU A 74 10.90 -9.09 -19.04
N ARG A 75 10.88 -10.37 -19.42
CA ARG A 75 10.29 -11.39 -18.56
C ARG A 75 11.21 -11.67 -17.37
N ASP A 76 12.51 -11.74 -17.64
CA ASP A 76 13.53 -12.08 -16.64
C ASP A 76 14.80 -11.23 -16.76
N LEU A 77 15.57 -11.12 -15.69
CA LEU A 77 16.87 -10.44 -15.70
C LEU A 77 17.93 -11.22 -16.49
N ASP A 78 17.81 -12.55 -16.57
CA ASP A 78 18.70 -13.37 -17.41
C ASP A 78 18.51 -13.07 -18.91
N GLU A 79 17.30 -12.67 -19.31
CA GLU A 79 17.03 -12.19 -20.67
C GLU A 79 17.80 -10.90 -20.97
N ALA A 80 18.01 -10.04 -19.97
CA ALA A 80 18.79 -8.81 -20.10
C ALA A 80 20.24 -9.11 -20.48
N VAL A 81 20.83 -10.12 -19.81
CA VAL A 81 22.23 -10.54 -20.03
C VAL A 81 22.40 -11.08 -21.46
N ASN A 82 21.46 -11.92 -21.92
CA ASN A 82 21.49 -12.46 -23.28
C ASN A 82 21.37 -11.37 -24.35
N ARG A 83 20.55 -10.35 -24.08
CA ARG A 83 20.35 -9.21 -24.99
C ARG A 83 21.38 -8.08 -24.81
N GLN A 84 22.39 -8.27 -23.95
CA GLN A 84 23.43 -7.28 -23.64
C GLN A 84 22.85 -5.92 -23.20
N ILE A 85 21.79 -5.95 -22.39
CA ILE A 85 21.16 -4.75 -21.83
C ILE A 85 21.90 -4.36 -20.55
N GLU A 86 22.41 -3.13 -20.52
CA GLU A 86 23.07 -2.56 -19.33
C GLU A 86 22.08 -2.36 -18.17
N ALA A 87 22.58 -2.42 -16.94
CA ALA A 87 21.77 -2.26 -15.74
C ALA A 87 21.04 -0.90 -15.68
N ASN A 88 21.67 0.17 -16.18
CA ASN A 88 21.11 1.53 -16.21
C ASN A 88 19.91 1.65 -17.17
N ASN A 89 19.75 0.70 -18.09
CA ASN A 89 18.69 0.70 -19.08
C ASN A 89 17.47 -0.11 -18.61
N ILE A 90 17.45 -0.58 -17.36
CA ILE A 90 16.33 -1.31 -16.77
C ILE A 90 15.56 -0.39 -15.83
N VAL A 91 14.30 -0.14 -16.15
CA VAL A 91 13.40 0.68 -15.33
C VAL A 91 12.32 -0.20 -14.72
N PHE A 92 12.23 -0.23 -13.40
CA PHE A 92 11.18 -0.92 -12.67
C PHE A 92 9.93 -0.04 -12.58
N ALA A 93 8.91 -0.34 -13.38
CA ALA A 93 7.69 0.44 -13.48
C ALA A 93 6.52 -0.25 -12.77
N ILE A 94 5.82 0.50 -11.91
CA ILE A 94 4.57 0.11 -11.26
C ILE A 94 3.54 1.18 -11.57
N HIS A 95 2.32 0.77 -11.90
CA HIS A 95 1.19 1.66 -12.04
C HIS A 95 0.21 1.37 -10.90
N ILE A 96 0.00 2.36 -10.05
CA ILE A 96 -1.03 2.36 -9.01
C ILE A 96 -2.11 3.32 -9.49
N PRO A 97 -3.38 2.90 -9.60
CA PRO A 97 -3.95 1.59 -9.23
C PRO A 97 -3.76 0.50 -10.30
N LEU A 98 -4.14 -0.75 -9.95
CA LEU A 98 -4.21 -1.89 -10.88
C LEU A 98 -5.11 -1.61 -12.11
N PRO A 99 -4.94 -2.36 -13.22
CA PRO A 99 -5.74 -2.15 -14.43
C PRO A 99 -7.24 -2.19 -14.14
N LYS A 100 -7.98 -1.22 -14.73
CA LYS A 100 -9.44 -1.03 -14.57
C LYS A 100 -9.90 -0.59 -13.18
N ASN A 101 -8.99 -0.31 -12.26
CA ASN A 101 -9.33 0.29 -10.98
C ASN A 101 -8.94 1.77 -10.97
N GLU A 102 -9.53 2.54 -10.05
CA GLU A 102 -9.19 3.94 -9.82
C GLU A 102 -8.95 4.19 -8.33
N MET A 103 -8.05 5.14 -8.02
CA MET A 103 -7.82 5.56 -6.64
C MET A 103 -8.76 6.72 -6.32
N SER A 104 -9.45 6.67 -5.18
CA SER A 104 -10.36 7.74 -4.75
C SER A 104 -9.80 8.51 -3.55
N PRO A 105 -10.20 9.77 -3.31
CA PRO A 105 -9.80 10.52 -2.13
C PRO A 105 -10.23 9.88 -0.79
N TRP A 106 -11.20 8.96 -0.81
CA TRP A 106 -11.66 8.24 0.38
C TRP A 106 -10.61 7.32 1.00
N PHE A 107 -9.53 6.98 0.27
CA PHE A 107 -8.44 6.19 0.82
C PHE A 107 -7.55 6.98 1.79
N GLN A 108 -7.54 8.32 1.71
CA GLN A 108 -6.84 9.27 2.60
C GLN A 108 -5.31 9.17 2.65
N PHE A 109 -4.72 7.99 2.55
CA PHE A 109 -3.29 7.76 2.56
C PHE A 109 -2.92 6.61 1.61
N ILE A 110 -1.66 6.61 1.15
CA ILE A 110 -1.06 5.52 0.37
C ILE A 110 0.29 5.22 1.03
N LEU A 111 0.52 3.95 1.36
CA LEU A 111 1.78 3.48 1.91
C LEU A 111 2.40 2.48 0.94
N CYS A 112 3.62 2.76 0.51
CA CYS A 112 4.38 1.92 -0.42
C CYS A 112 5.59 1.32 0.29
N ILE A 113 5.74 0.00 0.22
CA ILE A 113 6.90 -0.74 0.76
C ILE A 113 7.55 -1.49 -0.41
N LEU A 114 8.86 -1.35 -0.54
CA LEU A 114 9.63 -2.11 -1.52
C LEU A 114 10.07 -3.44 -0.89
N HIS A 115 9.65 -4.53 -1.51
CA HIS A 115 10.17 -5.87 -1.22
C HIS A 115 11.08 -6.27 -2.38
N MET A 116 12.37 -6.45 -2.10
CA MET A 116 13.36 -6.83 -3.10
C MET A 116 13.60 -8.34 -3.09
N ASP A 117 13.42 -8.97 -4.25
CA ASP A 117 13.80 -10.37 -4.46
C ASP A 117 15.25 -10.43 -4.95
N ILE A 118 16.17 -10.88 -4.09
CA ILE A 118 17.59 -10.98 -4.41
C ILE A 118 18.02 -12.44 -4.46
N ALA A 119 18.42 -12.91 -5.64
CA ALA A 119 18.94 -14.25 -5.81
C ALA A 119 20.36 -14.37 -5.24
N PHE A 120 20.62 -15.45 -4.51
CA PHE A 120 21.95 -15.75 -3.99
C PHE A 120 22.88 -16.24 -5.10
N LYS A 121 24.05 -15.61 -5.23
CA LYS A 121 25.15 -16.07 -6.09
C LYS A 121 26.47 -16.01 -5.31
N THR A 122 27.26 -17.08 -5.35
CA THR A 122 28.55 -17.17 -4.65
C THR A 122 29.53 -16.08 -5.07
N ASN A 123 29.52 -15.72 -6.36
CA ASN A 123 30.45 -14.76 -6.95
C ASN A 123 29.93 -13.31 -6.90
N ASN A 124 28.71 -13.09 -6.41
CA ASN A 124 28.08 -11.78 -6.32
C ASN A 124 27.19 -11.72 -5.08
N GLN A 125 27.83 -11.69 -3.92
CA GLN A 125 27.15 -11.55 -2.64
C GLN A 125 26.92 -10.07 -2.34
N ILE A 126 25.80 -9.77 -1.68
CA ILE A 126 25.62 -8.46 -1.06
C ILE A 126 26.65 -8.37 0.06
N SER A 127 27.59 -7.43 -0.04
CA SER A 127 28.52 -7.16 1.05
C SER A 127 27.72 -6.81 2.31
N LYS A 128 28.17 -7.31 3.46
CA LYS A 128 27.75 -6.72 4.74
C LYS A 128 28.21 -5.27 4.85
#